data_AF-A0A1Q5SYL0-F1
#
_entry.id   AF-A0A1Q5SYL0-F1
#
_cell.length_a   1.000
_cell.length_b   1.000
_cell.length_c   1.000
_cell.angle_alpha   90.00
_cell.angle_beta   90.00
_cell.angle_gamma   90.00
#
_symmetry.space_group_name_H-M   'P 1'
#
loop_
_entity.id
_entity.type
_entity.pdbx_description
1 polymer ?
#
loop_
_entity_poly.entity_id
_entity_poly.type
_entity_poly.pdbx_seq_one_letter_code
_entity_poly.pdbx_strand_id
1 'polypeptide(L)' 'MNSLSSLEAAKKIVYLTIQEFNEKWAERKWRGFAEAQEALKRMFEERYN' A
#
# COMPACT_ATOMS: atom_id res chain seq x y z
N MET A 1 21.55 19.36 15.28
CA MET A 1 20.49 18.64 14.54
C MET A 1 19.36 18.42 15.53
N ASN A 2 18.38 19.32 15.56
CA ASN A 2 17.23 19.17 16.45
C ASN A 2 16.38 18.06 15.88
N SER A 3 16.55 16.86 16.45
CA SER A 3 15.62 15.75 16.31
C SER A 3 14.19 16.28 16.50
N LEU A 4 13.27 15.70 15.73
CA LEU A 4 11.85 16.05 15.65
C LEU A 4 11.32 16.70 16.93
N SER A 5 10.75 17.91 16.78
CA SER A 5 10.40 18.80 17.90
C SER A 5 9.40 18.22 18.90
N SER A 6 8.70 17.14 18.52
CA SER A 6 7.86 16.35 19.41
C SER A 6 7.59 14.96 18.83
N LEU A 7 7.15 14.03 19.67
CA LEU A 7 6.63 12.73 19.24
C LEU A 7 5.47 12.89 18.24
N GLU A 8 4.64 13.92 18.43
CA GLU A 8 3.50 14.19 17.54
C GLU A 8 3.97 14.60 16.14
N ALA A 9 5.03 15.41 16.05
CA ALA A 9 5.65 15.74 14.77
C ALA A 9 6.19 14.48 14.07
N ALA A 10 6.78 13.55 14.81
CA ALA A 10 7.26 12.28 14.26
C ALA A 10 6.12 11.41 13.72
N LYS A 11 5.03 11.25 14.48
CA LYS A 11 3.84 10.49 14.05
C LYS A 11 3.22 11.08 12.79
N LYS A 12 3.10 12.41 12.73
CA LYS A 12 2.53 13.10 11.58
C LYS A 12 3.35 12.86 10.32
N ILE A 13 4.68 12.89 10.41
CA ILE A 13 5.56 12.59 9.27
C ILE A 13 5.36 11.16 8.80
N VAL A 14 5.40 10.18 9.71
CA VAL A 14 5.18 8.76 9.36
C VAL A 14 3.83 8.57 8.67
N TYR A 15 2.77 9.17 9.23
CA TYR A 15 1.43 9.10 8.65
C TYR A 15 1.39 9.66 7.22
N LEU A 16 1.90 10.89 7.02
CA LEU A 16 1.90 11.55 5.71
C LEU A 16 2.76 10.80 4.69
N THR A 17 3.91 10.27 5.10
CA THR A 17 4.78 9.46 4.25
C THR A 17 4.09 8.16 3.82
N ILE A 18 3.41 7.46 4.74
CA ILE A 18 2.65 6.25 4.41
C ILE A 18 1.50 6.58 3.46
N GLN A 19 0.80 7.69 3.70
CA GLN A 19 -0.30 8.11 2.83
C GLN A 19 0.19 8.38 1.40
N GLU A 20 1.31 9.09 1.24
CA GLU A 20 1.90 9.36 -0.07
C GLU A 20 2.32 8.07 -0.80
N PHE A 21 2.87 7.08 -0.08
CA PHE A 21 3.15 5.77 -0.66
C PHE A 21 1.86 5.06 -1.10
N ASN A 22 0.84 5.04 -0.25
CA ASN A 22 -0.42 4.37 -0.56
C ASN A 22 -1.10 4.97 -1.78
N GLU A 23 -1.15 6.30 -1.91
CA GLU A 23 -1.70 6.98 -3.09
C GLU A 23 -0.96 6.56 -4.37
N LYS A 24 0.38 6.61 -4.36
CA LYS A 24 1.21 6.20 -5.50
C LYS A 24 1.03 4.73 -5.88
N TRP A 25 0.84 3.84 -4.90
CA TRP A 25 0.71 2.41 -5.13
C TRP A 25 -0.72 2.01 -5.50
N ALA A 26 -1.74 2.73 -5.00
CA ALA A 26 -3.14 2.50 -5.36
C ALA A 26 -3.41 2.78 -6.84
N GLU A 27 -2.75 3.78 -7.42
CA GLU A 27 -2.89 4.13 -8.83
C GLU A 27 -2.09 3.21 -9.77
N ARG A 28 -1.08 2.49 -9.25
CA ARG A 28 -0.20 1.65 -10.06
C ARG A 28 -0.70 0.21 -10.11
N LYS A 29 -1.28 -0.17 -11.25
CA LYS A 29 -1.42 -1.61 -11.59
C LYS A 29 -0.08 -2.16 -12.08
N TRP A 30 0.51 -3.07 -11.29
CA TRP A 30 1.68 -3.82 -11.73
C TRP A 30 1.28 -4.78 -12.85
N ARG A 31 1.99 -4.73 -13.99
CA ARG A 31 1.64 -5.52 -15.18
C ARG A 31 1.52 -7.02 -14.88
N GLY A 32 2.46 -7.56 -14.10
CA GLY A 32 2.42 -8.97 -13.68
C GLY A 32 1.21 -9.30 -12.80
N PHE A 33 0.70 -8.35 -12.01
CA PHE A 33 -0.55 -8.56 -11.26
C PHE A 33 -1.76 -8.59 -12.20
N ALA A 34 -1.80 -7.72 -13.20
CA ALA A 34 -2.89 -7.73 -14.20
C ALA A 34 -2.93 -9.05 -14.98
N GLU A 35 -1.76 -9.60 -15.36
CA GLU A 35 -1.66 -10.90 -16.02
C GLU A 35 -2.10 -12.06 -15.10
N ALA A 36 -1.79 -11.99 -13.81
CA ALA A 36 -2.15 -13.03 -12.84
C ALA A 36 -3.57 -12.87 -12.24
N GLN A 37 -4.27 -11.76 -12.51
CA GLN A 37 -5.51 -11.39 -11.82
C GLN A 37 -6.60 -12.47 -11.92
N GLU A 38 -6.85 -12.99 -13.13
CA GLU A 38 -7.86 -14.02 -13.36
C GLU A 38 -7.52 -15.34 -12.67
N ALA A 39 -6.25 -15.74 -12.70
CA ALA A 39 -5.80 -16.95 -12.02
C ALA A 39 -5.99 -16.84 -10.50
N LEU A 40 -5.61 -15.70 -9.91
CA LEU A 40 -5.79 -15.43 -8.48
C LEU A 40 -7.27 -15.42 -8.09
N LYS A 41 -8.13 -14.83 -8.93
CA LYS A 41 -9.58 -14.80 -8.68
C LYS A 41 -10.17 -16.21 -8.66
N ARG A 42 -9.82 -17.07 -9.63
CA ARG A 42 -10.25 -18.48 -9.64
C ARG A 42 -9.79 -19.23 -8.40
N MET A 43 -8.51 -19.09 -8.03
CA MET A 43 -7.97 -19.74 -6.82
C MET A 43 -8.68 -19.28 -5.54
N PHE A 44 -9.12 -18.01 -5.49
CA PHE A 44 -9.89 -17.50 -4.37
C PHE A 44 -11.29 -18.12 -4.32
N GLU A 45 -12.00 -18.17 -5.46
CA GLU A 45 -13.32 -18.78 -5.55
C GLU A 45 -13.27 -20.28 -5.20
N GLU A 46 -12.28 -21.02 -5.70
CA GLU A 46 -12.09 -22.45 -5.38
C GLU A 46 -11.85 -22.72 -3.90
N ARG A 47 -11.26 -21.76 -3.17
CA ARG A 47 -10.90 -21.94 -1.76
C ARG A 47 -12.04 -21.59 -0.80
N TYR A 48 -12.90 -20.65 -1.18
CA TYR A 48 -13.81 -19.99 -0.25
C TYR A 48 -15.29 -20.06 -0.66
N ASN A 49 -15.62 -20.54 -1.86
CA ASN A 49 -17.00 -20.86 -2.27
C ASN A 49 -17.24 -22.37 -2.22
#